data_AF-H5UQF0-F1
#
_entry.id   AF-H5UQF0-F1
#
_cell.length_a   1.000
_cell.length_b   1.000
_cell.length_c   1.000
_cell.angle_alpha   90.00
_cell.angle_beta   90.00
_cell.angle_gamma   90.00
#
_symmetry.space_group_name_H-M   'P 1'
#
loop_
_entity.id
_entity.type
_entity.pdbx_description
1 polymer ?
#
loop_
_entity_poly.entity_id
_entity_poly.type
_entity_poly.pdbx_seq_one_letter_code
_entity_poly.pdbx_strand_id
1 'polypeptide(L)'
;MSPYDVSRAGTTPAVLERAAARKDLAAVAAVVAPLSVHETIDALERMGSRKRALVYRLLPKDKALAVFEGLDAPLQSELVRGL
;
A
#
# COMPACT_ATOMS: atom_id res chain seq x y z
N MET A 1 17.71 19.47 -0.08
CA MET A 1 17.43 18.72 -1.32
C MET A 1 17.37 17.25 -0.93
N SER A 2 16.18 16.74 -0.60
CA SER A 2 16.02 15.40 -0.04
C SER A 2 16.17 14.34 -1.14
N PRO A 3 17.00 13.31 -0.95
CA PRO A 3 17.23 12.27 -1.95
C PRO A 3 16.04 11.31 -1.94
N TYR A 4 15.02 11.58 -2.74
CA TYR A 4 14.10 10.53 -3.14
C TYR A 4 14.91 9.55 -3.99
N ASP A 5 15.34 8.45 -3.37
CA ASP A 5 15.93 7.30 -4.03
C ASP A 5 14.90 6.73 -5.02
N VAL A 6 14.96 7.25 -6.24
CA VAL A 6 14.11 6.89 -7.38
C VAL A 6 14.45 5.50 -7.95
N SER A 7 15.25 4.67 -7.27
CA SER A 7 15.80 3.44 -7.85
C SER A 7 15.23 2.13 -7.31
N ARG A 8 14.18 2.13 -6.47
CA ARG A 8 13.43 0.89 -6.08
C ARG A 8 11.95 0.85 -6.47
N ALA A 9 11.39 1.93 -7.01
CA ALA A 9 9.95 2.11 -7.17
C ALA A 9 9.26 1.21 -8.23
N GLY A 10 10.01 0.55 -9.11
CA GLY A 10 9.45 -0.29 -10.18
C GLY A 10 9.06 -1.71 -9.77
N THR A 11 9.67 -2.26 -8.71
CA THR A 11 9.54 -3.69 -8.40
C THR A 11 8.51 -3.95 -7.30
N THR A 12 8.43 -3.09 -6.28
CA THR A 12 7.62 -3.36 -5.09
C THR A 12 6.11 -3.29 -5.34
N PRO A 13 5.57 -2.28 -6.05
CA PRO A 13 4.12 -2.21 -6.34
C PRO A 13 3.65 -3.39 -7.20
N ALA A 14 4.42 -3.78 -8.21
CA ALA A 14 4.08 -4.90 -9.09
C ALA A 14 4.17 -6.27 -8.39
N VAL A 15 5.07 -6.44 -7.42
CA VAL A 15 5.14 -7.64 -6.58
C VAL A 15 3.97 -7.66 -5.59
N LEU A 16 3.69 -6.52 -4.95
CA LEU A 16 2.57 -6.36 -4.02
C LEU A 16 1.23 -6.63 -4.69
N GLU A 17 1.02 -6.09 -5.88
CA GLU A 17 -0.20 -6.30 -6.64
C GLU A 17 -0.37 -7.76 -7.07
N ARG A 18 0.71 -8.45 -7.46
CA ARG A 18 0.69 -9.88 -7.76
C ARG A 18 0.37 -10.73 -6.53
N ALA A 19 0.99 -10.43 -5.38
CA ALA A 19 0.70 -11.12 -4.12
C ALA A 19 -0.78 -10.93 -3.72
N ALA A 20 -1.29 -9.71 -3.80
CA ALA A 20 -2.69 -9.40 -3.53
C ALA A 20 -3.65 -10.09 -4.52
N ALA A 21 -3.29 -10.15 -5.81
CA ALA A 21 -4.09 -10.86 -6.82
C ALA A 21 -4.18 -12.37 -6.55
N ARG A 22 -3.10 -12.98 -6.03
CA ARG A 22 -3.05 -14.39 -5.63
C ARG A 22 -3.65 -14.66 -4.24
N LYS A 23 -4.12 -13.63 -3.53
CA LYS A 23 -4.59 -13.69 -2.13
C LYS A 23 -3.53 -14.27 -1.18
N ASP A 24 -2.25 -14.11 -1.52
CA ASP A 24 -1.14 -14.55 -0.69
C ASP A 24 -0.87 -13.50 0.40
N LEU A 25 -1.62 -13.58 1.49
CA LEU A 25 -1.58 -12.58 2.56
C LEU A 25 -0.21 -12.52 3.26
N ALA A 26 0.48 -13.66 3.36
CA ALA A 26 1.82 -13.74 3.93
C ALA A 26 2.83 -13.00 3.04
N ALA A 27 2.77 -13.20 1.72
CA ALA A 27 3.62 -12.46 0.79
C ALA A 27 3.28 -10.96 0.79
N VAL A 28 2.00 -10.58 0.85
CA VAL A 28 1.60 -9.17 0.98
C VAL A 28 2.19 -8.54 2.24
N ALA A 29 2.04 -9.19 3.40
CA ALA A 29 2.58 -8.69 4.66
C ALA A 29 4.12 -8.55 4.61
N ALA A 30 4.82 -9.55 4.07
CA ALA A 30 6.27 -9.53 3.93
C ALA A 30 6.77 -8.40 3.01
N VAL A 31 6.05 -8.09 1.94
CA VAL A 31 6.39 -7.02 0.99
C VAL A 31 6.13 -5.64 1.59
N VAL A 32 5.06 -5.50 2.37
CA VAL A 32 4.63 -4.21 2.94
C VAL A 32 5.36 -3.84 4.23
N ALA A 33 5.79 -4.82 5.01
CA ALA A 33 6.52 -4.61 6.26
C ALA A 33 7.74 -3.66 6.13
N PRO A 34 8.64 -3.83 5.13
CA PRO A 34 9.81 -2.96 5.00
C PRO A 34 9.53 -1.61 4.32
N LEU A 35 8.34 -1.40 3.76
CA LEU A 35 8.02 -0.15 3.08
C LEU A 35 7.89 1.01 4.07
N SER A 36 8.32 2.20 3.69
CA SER A 36 7.94 3.43 4.38
C SER A 36 6.46 3.75 4.18
N VAL A 37 5.94 4.72 4.93
CA VAL A 37 4.57 5.24 4.76
C VAL A 37 4.37 5.77 3.33
N HIS A 38 5.31 6.58 2.83
CA HIS A 38 5.25 7.14 1.48
C HIS A 38 5.24 6.06 0.39
N GLU A 39 6.15 5.09 0.45
CA GLU A 39 6.19 3.99 -0.53
C GLU A 39 4.92 3.13 -0.47
N THR A 40 4.30 3.02 0.70
CA THR A 40 3.03 2.31 0.86
C THR A 40 1.90 3.08 0.20
N ILE A 41 1.83 4.40 0.38
CA ILE A 41 0.85 5.28 -0.27
C ILE A 41 1.00 5.17 -1.80
N ASP A 42 2.21 5.37 -2.33
CA ASP A 42 2.50 5.27 -3.77
C ASP A 42 2.06 3.92 -4.35
N ALA A 43 2.24 2.84 -3.60
CA ALA A 43 1.83 1.50 -4.03
C ALA A 43 0.29 1.36 -4.01
N LEU A 44 -0.39 1.85 -2.97
CA LEU A 44 -1.84 1.77 -2.83
C LEU A 44 -2.57 2.60 -3.90
N GLU A 45 -2.06 3.77 -4.27
CA GLU A 45 -2.63 4.64 -5.31
C GLU A 45 -2.71 3.94 -6.67
N ARG A 46 -1.70 3.13 -6.99
CA ARG A 46 -1.61 2.38 -8.26
C ARG A 46 -2.47 1.11 -8.27
N MET A 47 -3.00 0.70 -7.12
CA MET A 47 -3.83 -0.51 -6.97
C MET A 47 -5.32 -0.22 -7.13
N GLY A 48 -6.05 -1.17 -7.68
CA GLY A 48 -7.52 -1.14 -7.68
C GLY A 48 -8.11 -1.28 -6.26
N SER A 49 -9.29 -0.70 -6.05
CA SER A 49 -9.97 -0.55 -4.74
C SER A 49 -9.98 -1.82 -3.87
N ARG A 50 -10.36 -2.97 -4.43
CA ARG A 50 -10.45 -4.24 -3.68
C ARG A 50 -9.09 -4.72 -3.16
N LYS A 51 -8.04 -4.61 -3.97
CA LYS A 51 -6.68 -5.02 -3.56
C LYS A 51 -6.11 -4.02 -2.56
N ARG A 52 -6.36 -2.72 -2.77
CA ARG A 52 -5.97 -1.64 -1.86
C ARG A 52 -6.49 -1.88 -0.45
N ALA A 53 -7.79 -2.16 -0.31
CA ALA A 53 -8.41 -2.46 0.99
C ALA A 53 -7.81 -3.71 1.66
N LEU A 54 -7.51 -4.75 0.87
CA LEU A 54 -6.87 -5.97 1.38
C LEU A 54 -5.46 -5.70 1.92
N VAL A 55 -4.64 -4.96 1.18
CA VAL A 55 -3.30 -4.58 1.62
C VAL A 55 -3.37 -3.70 2.87
N TYR A 56 -4.28 -2.72 2.89
CA TYR A 56 -4.44 -1.80 4.01
C TYR A 56 -4.79 -2.52 5.32
N ARG A 57 -5.67 -3.55 5.27
CA ARG A 57 -6.01 -4.37 6.45
C ARG A 57 -4.81 -5.13 7.05
N LEU A 58 -3.74 -5.32 6.28
CA LEU A 58 -2.54 -6.04 6.72
C LEU A 58 -1.46 -5.11 7.27
N LEU A 59 -1.69 -3.79 7.24
CA LEU A 59 -0.76 -2.82 7.82
C LEU A 59 -0.78 -2.90 9.36
N PRO A 60 0.38 -2.75 10.01
CA PRO A 60 0.42 -2.46 11.45
C PRO A 60 -0.41 -1.21 11.75
N LYS A 61 -1.09 -1.19 12.91
CA LYS A 61 -2.04 -0.13 13.27
C LYS A 61 -1.48 1.28 13.12
N ASP A 62 -0.26 1.52 13.62
CA ASP A 62 0.37 2.84 13.60
C ASP A 62 0.69 3.28 12.17
N LYS A 63 1.09 2.33 11.32
CA LYS A 63 1.35 2.58 9.90
C LYS A 63 0.05 2.78 9.11
N ALA A 64 -1.01 2.05 9.45
CA ALA A 64 -2.31 2.16 8.80
C ALA A 64 -2.88 3.57 8.92
N LEU A 65 -2.82 4.17 10.12
CA LEU A 65 -3.27 5.54 10.35
C LEU A 65 -2.50 6.54 9.48
N ALA A 66 -1.16 6.49 9.54
CA ALA A 66 -0.31 7.42 8.79
C ALA A 66 -0.50 7.29 7.26
N VAL A 67 -0.69 6.06 6.77
CA VAL A 67 -0.98 5.79 5.36
C VAL A 67 -2.37 6.33 4.98
N PHE A 68 -3.38 6.16 5.84
CA PHE A 68 -4.72 6.67 5.58
C PHE A 68 -4.72 8.19 5.48
N GLU A 69 -4.11 8.88 6.44
CA GLU A 69 -4.02 10.35 6.48
C GLU A 69 -3.26 10.92 5.27
N GLY A 70 -2.30 10.16 4.73
CA GLY A 70 -1.52 10.57 3.56
C GLY A 70 -2.16 10.24 2.20
N LEU A 71 -3.27 9.49 2.15
CA LEU A 71 -4.01 9.26 0.91
C LEU A 71 -4.90 10.46 0.57
N ASP A 72 -5.07 10.73 -0.72
CA ASP A 72 -6.04 11.72 -1.19
C ASP A 72 -7.48 11.35 -0.78
N ALA A 73 -8.31 12.37 -0.55
CA ALA A 73 -9.69 12.22 -0.04
C ALA A 73 -10.57 11.22 -0.85
N PRO A 74 -10.52 11.15 -2.20
CA PRO A 74 -11.25 10.14 -2.94
C PRO A 74 -10.82 8.72 -2.59
N LEU A 75 -9.51 8.48 -2.43
CA LEU A 75 -8.95 7.17 -2.12
C LEU A 75 -9.25 6.75 -0.68
N GLN A 76 -9.24 7.70 0.27
CA GLN A 76 -9.71 7.46 1.63
C GLN A 76 -11.17 6.98 1.64
N SER A 77 -12.06 7.66 0.89
CA SER A 77 -13.47 7.29 0.78
C SER A 77 -13.66 5.91 0.14
N GLU A 78 -12.93 5.60 -0.94
CA GLU A 78 -12.93 4.27 -1.55
C GLU A 78 -12.46 3.19 -0.58
N LEU A 79 -11.41 3.47 0.19
CA LEU A 79 -10.84 2.54 1.15
C LEU A 79 -11.86 2.21 2.24
N VAL A 80 -12.52 3.22 2.81
CA VAL A 80 -13.57 3.05 3.82
C VAL A 80 -14.74 2.23 3.28
N ARG A 81 -15.12 2.41 2.01
CA ARG A 81 -16.19 1.64 1.36
C ARG A 81 -15.80 0.18 1.05
N GLY A 82 -14.51 -0.09 0.91
CA GLY A 82 -13.97 -1.42 0.62
C GLY A 82 -13.60 -2.25 1.86
N LEU A 83 -13.62 -1.62 3.04
CA LEU A 83 -13.48 -2.28 4.34
C LEU A 83 -14.78 -2.95 4.79
#